data_AF-A0A432KBS8-F1
#
_entry.id   AF-A0A432KBS8-F1
#
_cell.length_a   1.000
_cell.length_b   1.000
_cell.length_c   1.000
_cell.angle_alpha   90.00
_cell.angle_beta   90.00
_cell.angle_gamma   90.00
#
_symmetry.space_group_name_H-M   'P 1'
#
loop_
_entity.id
_entity.type
_entity.pdbx_description
1 polymer ?
#
loop_
_entity_poly.entity_id
_entity_poly.type
_entity_poly.pdbx_seq_one_letter_code
_entity_poly.pdbx_strand_id
1 'polypeptide(L)'
;MKPADDPTIDYKALVQQGYDRCVAAYREARSHEPGPELEILTRQLEDGASILDIGCGTGIPYTRALAQQFNVTGVDSSNEMIKQARANVPKGSFIHGDVMSVEFP
;
A
#
# COMPACT_ATOMS: atom_id res chain seq x y z
N MET A 1 17.05 -18.09 14.29
CA MET A 1 15.78 -17.37 13.97
C MET A 1 15.00 -17.26 15.27
N LYS A 2 14.49 -16.09 15.65
CA LYS A 2 13.58 -16.01 16.81
C LYS A 2 12.28 -16.77 16.46
N PRO A 3 11.61 -17.43 17.42
CA PRO A 3 10.29 -18.00 17.16
C PRO A 3 9.32 -16.89 16.70
N ALA A 4 8.39 -17.26 15.82
CA ALA A 4 7.40 -16.33 15.24
C ALA A 4 6.40 -15.78 16.28
N ASP A 5 6.38 -16.35 17.48
CA ASP A 5 5.37 -16.10 18.52
C ASP A 5 6.01 -15.72 19.86
N ASP A 6 7.04 -14.86 19.85
CA ASP A 6 7.57 -14.27 21.09
C ASP A 6 6.58 -13.22 21.61
N PRO A 7 5.87 -13.48 22.74
CA PRO A 7 4.82 -12.57 23.22
C PRO A 7 5.38 -11.24 23.74
N THR A 8 6.70 -11.11 23.86
CA THR A 8 7.35 -9.86 24.27
C THR A 8 7.58 -8.90 23.11
N ILE A 9 7.38 -9.35 21.87
CA ILE A 9 7.57 -8.55 20.67
C ILE A 9 6.22 -8.08 20.14
N ASP A 10 6.06 -6.77 20.03
CA ASP A 10 5.03 -6.20 19.17
C ASP A 10 5.47 -6.29 17.71
N TYR A 11 5.06 -7.37 17.04
CA TYR A 11 5.42 -7.62 15.64
C TYR A 11 4.82 -6.59 14.68
N LYS A 12 3.65 -6.02 15.00
CA LYS A 12 3.03 -4.97 14.16
C LYS A 12 3.88 -3.71 14.20
N ALA A 13 4.25 -3.26 15.41
CA ALA A 13 5.12 -2.12 15.58
C ALA A 13 6.52 -2.36 14.97
N LEU A 14 7.07 -3.57 15.10
CA LEU A 14 8.37 -3.91 14.52
C LEU A 14 8.36 -3.80 12.99
N VAL A 15 7.33 -4.34 12.34
CA VAL A 15 7.16 -4.30 10.88
C VAL A 15 6.94 -2.86 10.41
N GLN A 16 6.03 -2.12 11.06
CA GLN A 16 5.76 -0.72 10.75
C GLN A 16 7.03 0.13 10.81
N GLN A 17 7.78 0.05 11.92
CA GLN A 17 9.03 0.79 12.09
C GLN A 17 10.10 0.37 11.07
N GLY A 18 10.10 -0.89 10.65
CA GLY A 18 10.97 -1.38 9.58
C GLY A 18 10.71 -0.63 8.28
N TYR A 19 9.45 -0.55 7.86
CA TYR A 19 9.05 0.15 6.64
C TYR A 19 9.26 1.66 6.72
N ASP A 20 8.96 2.28 7.86
CA ASP A 20 9.24 3.70 8.08
C ASP A 20 10.73 4.03 7.88
N ARG A 21 11.63 3.16 8.37
CA ARG A 21 13.08 3.34 8.21
C ARG A 21 13.60 3.07 6.81
N CYS A 22 12.99 2.15 6.06
CA CYS A 22 13.54 1.67 4.80
C CYS A 22 12.85 2.20 3.54
N VAL A 23 11.92 3.17 3.65
CA VAL A 23 11.14 3.68 2.50
C VAL A 23 11.99 4.06 1.28
N ALA A 24 13.17 4.66 1.47
CA ALA A 24 14.07 5.01 0.38
C ALA A 24 14.65 3.77 -0.32
N ALA A 25 15.19 2.82 0.45
CA ALA A 25 15.71 1.57 -0.08
C ALA A 25 14.62 0.70 -0.70
N TYR A 26 13.41 0.71 -0.12
CA TYR A 26 12.22 0.06 -0.68
C TYR A 26 11.92 0.58 -2.08
N ARG A 27 11.91 1.91 -2.26
CA ARG A 27 11.65 2.52 -3.57
C ARG A 27 12.71 2.14 -4.60
N GLU A 28 13.99 2.17 -4.22
CA GLU A 28 15.09 1.81 -5.11
C GLU A 28 15.02 0.33 -5.55
N ALA A 29 14.65 -0.57 -4.64
CA ALA A 29 14.61 -2.00 -4.90
C ALA A 29 13.35 -2.50 -5.63
N ARG A 30 12.26 -1.72 -5.64
CA ARG A 30 10.98 -2.15 -6.20
C ARG A 30 10.85 -1.83 -7.70
N SER A 31 10.08 -2.66 -8.40
CA SER A 31 9.63 -2.34 -9.76
C SER A 31 8.82 -1.05 -9.76
N HIS A 32 9.02 -0.24 -10.79
CA HIS A 32 8.25 0.99 -11.03
C HIS A 32 7.12 0.80 -12.06
N GLU A 33 6.99 -0.42 -12.59
CA GLU A 33 5.95 -0.83 -13.53
C GLU A 33 5.09 -1.96 -12.93
N PRO A 34 3.75 -1.92 -13.11
CA PRO A 34 2.87 -2.98 -12.63
C PRO A 34 3.06 -4.24 -13.46
N GLY A 35 2.82 -5.41 -12.85
CA GLY A 35 2.83 -6.67 -13.56
C GLY A 35 1.57 -6.91 -14.41
N PRO A 36 1.59 -7.90 -15.32
CA PRO A 36 0.47 -8.22 -16.21
C PRO A 36 -0.81 -8.64 -15.47
N GLU A 37 -0.69 -9.11 -14.22
CA GLU A 37 -1.82 -9.48 -13.38
C GLU A 37 -2.80 -8.32 -13.15
N LEU A 38 -2.32 -7.07 -13.18
CA LEU A 38 -3.18 -5.91 -12.98
C LEU A 38 -4.24 -5.81 -14.08
N GLU A 39 -3.85 -5.98 -15.34
CA GLU A 39 -4.75 -5.90 -16.49
C GLU A 39 -5.76 -7.06 -16.51
N ILE A 40 -5.38 -8.23 -16.00
CA ILE A 40 -6.27 -9.40 -15.90
C ILE A 40 -7.39 -9.12 -14.88
N LEU A 41 -7.05 -8.46 -13.77
CA LEU A 41 -8.01 -8.11 -12.73
C LEU A 41 -8.90 -6.93 -13.15
N THR A 42 -8.32 -5.86 -13.71
CA THR A 42 -9.07 -4.63 -14.01
C THR A 42 -10.04 -4.78 -15.17
N ARG A 43 -9.79 -5.70 -16.12
CA ARG A 43 -10.73 -5.99 -17.23
C ARG A 43 -12.07 -6.59 -16.77
N GLN A 44 -12.17 -7.04 -15.53
CA GLN A 44 -13.40 -7.59 -14.95
C GLN A 44 -14.22 -6.54 -14.21
N LEU A 45 -13.73 -5.30 -14.11
CA LEU A 45 -14.35 -4.21 -13.39
C LEU A 45 -14.99 -3.22 -14.36
N GLU A 46 -16.03 -2.56 -13.90
CA GLU A 46 -16.60 -1.40 -14.59
C GLU A 46 -15.70 -0.17 -14.44
N ASP A 47 -15.79 0.74 -15.42
CA ASP A 47 -15.08 2.01 -15.37
C ASP A 47 -15.45 2.79 -14.09
N GLY A 48 -14.44 3.32 -13.39
CA GLY A 48 -14.66 4.08 -12.17
C GLY A 48 -15.03 3.25 -10.94
N ALA A 49 -14.95 1.91 -11.00
CA ALA A 49 -15.12 1.05 -9.83
C ALA A 49 -14.24 1.50 -8.64
N SER A 50 -14.73 1.25 -7.42
CA SER A 50 -13.98 1.54 -6.20
C SER A 50 -13.01 0.40 -5.89
N ILE A 51 -11.75 0.72 -5.67
CA ILE A 51 -10.69 -0.26 -5.39
C ILE A 51 -10.02 0.05 -4.05
N LEU A 52 -9.84 -0.99 -3.25
CA LEU A 52 -9.04 -0.96 -2.04
C LEU A 52 -7.67 -1.62 -2.30
N ASP A 53 -6.59 -0.86 -2.08
CA ASP A 53 -5.21 -1.33 -2.18
C ASP A 53 -4.60 -1.49 -0.78
N ILE A 54 -4.48 -2.75 -0.33
CA ILE A 54 -4.01 -3.12 1.02
C ILE A 54 -2.49 -3.28 1.01
N GLY A 55 -1.81 -2.53 1.88
CA GLY A 55 -0.34 -2.45 1.86
C GLY A 55 0.14 -1.66 0.65
N CYS A 56 -0.52 -0.52 0.36
CA CYS A 56 -0.29 0.26 -0.86
C CYS A 56 1.14 0.82 -0.97
N GLY A 57 1.92 0.78 0.12
CA GLY A 57 3.29 1.26 0.17
C GLY A 57 3.38 2.71 -0.29
N THR A 58 4.33 3.01 -1.18
CA THR A 58 4.51 4.36 -1.74
C THR A 58 3.54 4.71 -2.88
N GLY A 59 2.53 3.87 -3.15
CA GLY A 59 1.55 4.06 -4.22
C GLY A 59 2.05 3.67 -5.62
N ILE A 60 3.31 3.25 -5.76
CA ILE A 60 3.92 2.85 -7.03
C ILE A 60 4.29 1.35 -6.97
N PRO A 61 4.01 0.56 -8.03
CA PRO A 61 3.41 0.99 -9.30
C PRO A 61 1.88 0.87 -9.35
N TYR A 62 1.29 0.01 -8.51
CA TYR A 62 -0.09 -0.46 -8.67
C TYR A 62 -1.12 0.63 -8.38
N THR A 63 -1.08 1.27 -7.22
CA THR A 63 -2.06 2.33 -6.87
C THR A 63 -2.09 3.43 -7.92
N ARG A 64 -0.92 3.85 -8.41
CA ARG A 64 -0.78 4.87 -9.47
C ARG A 64 -1.43 4.45 -10.79
N ALA A 65 -1.25 3.20 -11.19
CA ALA A 65 -1.84 2.66 -12.40
C ALA A 65 -3.38 2.54 -12.26
N LEU A 66 -3.84 2.02 -11.13
CA LEU A 66 -5.26 1.88 -10.83
C LEU A 66 -5.98 3.24 -10.77
N ALA A 67 -5.37 4.24 -10.14
CA ALA A 67 -5.94 5.59 -9.98
C ALA A 67 -6.08 6.37 -11.30
N GLN A 68 -5.63 5.81 -12.44
CA GLN A 68 -5.93 6.39 -13.76
C GLN A 68 -7.37 6.14 -14.20
N GLN A 69 -7.99 5.05 -13.75
CA GLN A 69 -9.30 4.59 -14.23
C GLN A 69 -10.30 4.31 -13.11
N PHE A 70 -9.82 4.11 -11.87
CA PHE A 70 -10.62 3.68 -10.73
C PHE A 70 -10.54 4.66 -9.56
N ASN A 71 -11.53 4.58 -8.67
CA ASN A 71 -11.54 5.32 -7.41
C ASN A 71 -10.78 4.51 -6.35
N VAL A 72 -9.49 4.83 -6.16
CA VAL A 72 -8.60 4.00 -5.33
C VAL A 72 -8.45 4.57 -3.93
N THR A 73 -8.66 3.72 -2.92
CA THR A 73 -8.26 3.95 -1.53
C THR A 73 -7.09 3.04 -1.17
N GLY A 74 -5.95 3.61 -0.82
CA GLY A 74 -4.78 2.88 -0.32
C GLY A 74 -4.74 2.86 1.21
N VAL A 75 -4.39 1.70 1.77
CA VAL A 75 -4.15 1.53 3.22
C VAL A 75 -2.74 1.01 3.43
N ASP A 76 -1.99 1.63 4.33
CA ASP A 76 -0.70 1.13 4.78
C ASP A 76 -0.45 1.50 6.24
N SER A 77 0.21 0.60 6.96
CA SER A 77 0.59 0.79 8.36
C SER A 77 1.74 1.77 8.56
N SER A 78 2.56 2.01 7.53
CA SER A 78 3.70 2.91 7.60
C SER A 78 3.30 4.34 7.25
N ASN A 79 3.60 5.28 8.15
CA ASN A 79 3.36 6.70 7.93
C ASN A 79 4.21 7.24 6.78
N GLU A 80 5.48 6.83 6.68
CA GLU A 80 6.36 7.28 5.60
C GLU A 80 5.93 6.72 4.24
N MET A 81 5.42 5.49 4.19
CA MET A 81 4.82 4.93 2.96
C MET A 81 3.62 5.78 2.50
N ILE A 82 2.66 6.05 3.40
CA ILE A 82 1.47 6.86 3.10
C ILE A 82 1.83 8.27 2.66
N LYS A 83 2.83 8.90 3.29
CA LYS A 83 3.32 10.22 2.89
C LYS A 83 3.80 10.23 1.44
N GLN A 84 4.55 9.20 1.03
CA GLN A 84 4.99 9.04 -0.36
C GLN A 84 3.82 8.72 -1.30
N ALA A 85 2.88 7.86 -0.87
CA ALA A 85 1.71 7.50 -1.67
C ALA A 85 0.85 8.71 -2.03
N ARG A 86 0.57 9.58 -1.05
CA ARG A 86 -0.15 10.85 -1.26
C ARG A 86 0.58 11.77 -2.26
N ALA A 87 1.90 11.81 -2.21
CA ALA A 87 2.70 12.62 -3.14
C ALA A 87 2.71 12.02 -4.56
N ASN A 88 2.81 10.68 -4.66
CA ASN A 88 2.93 9.97 -5.94
C ASN A 88 1.60 9.82 -6.66
N VAL A 89 0.48 9.78 -5.93
CA VAL A 89 -0.86 9.54 -6.48
C VAL A 89 -1.86 10.56 -5.91
N PRO A 90 -1.79 11.85 -6.31
CA PRO A 90 -2.67 12.89 -5.73
C PRO A 90 -4.17 12.67 -5.96
N LYS A 91 -4.56 11.81 -6.92
CA LYS A 91 -5.96 11.44 -7.18
C LYS A 91 -6.48 10.34 -6.27
N GLY A 92 -5.61 9.62 -5.55
CA GLY A 92 -6.00 8.52 -4.65
C GLY A 92 -6.36 9.02 -3.26
N SER A 93 -7.17 8.24 -2.55
CA SER A 93 -7.44 8.42 -1.12
C SER A 93 -6.50 7.52 -0.30
N PHE A 94 -6.02 7.98 0.86
CA PHE A 94 -5.01 7.25 1.62
C PHE A 94 -5.26 7.27 3.13
N ILE A 95 -5.36 6.08 3.70
CA ILE A 95 -5.56 5.84 5.13
C ILE A 95 -4.26 5.27 5.70
N HIS A 96 -3.72 5.95 6.71
CA HIS A 96 -2.67 5.38 7.55
C HIS A 96 -3.34 4.53 8.62
N GLY A 97 -3.16 3.21 8.56
CA GLY A 97 -3.85 2.31 9.46
C GLY A 97 -3.43 0.85 9.32
N ASP A 98 -3.71 0.07 10.36
CA ASP A 98 -3.59 -1.38 10.33
C ASP A 98 -4.82 -1.97 9.63
N VAL A 99 -4.60 -2.69 8.54
CA VAL A 99 -5.67 -3.34 7.77
C VAL A 99 -6.55 -4.28 8.61
N MET A 100 -6.00 -4.85 9.69
CA MET A 100 -6.77 -5.72 10.59
C MET A 100 -7.79 -4.96 11.44
N SER A 101 -7.73 -3.63 11.48
CA SER A 101 -8.58 -2.77 12.32
C SER A 101 -9.03 -1.48 11.64
N VAL A 102 -8.72 -1.30 10.35
CA VAL A 102 -9.04 -0.08 9.61
C VAL A 102 -10.55 0.02 9.37
N GLU A 103 -11.08 1.22 9.53
CA GLU A 103 -12.45 1.56 9.20
C GLU A 103 -12.49 2.36 7.90
N PHE A 104 -13.52 2.12 7.09
CA PHE A 104 -13.75 2.82 5.84
C PHE A 104 -15.02 3.68 5.97
N PRO A 105 -14.99 4.93 5.46
CA PRO A 105 -16.17 5.80 5.44
C PRO A 105 -17.29 5.28 4.55
#